data_AF-A0A6V7XXG0-F1
#
_entry.id   AF-A0A6V7XXG0-F1
#
_cell.length_a   1.000
_cell.length_b   1.000
_cell.length_c   1.000
_cell.angle_alpha   90.00
_cell.angle_beta   90.00
_cell.angle_gamma   90.00
#
_symmetry.space_group_name_H-M   'P 1'
#
loop_
_entity.id
_entity.type
_entity.pdbx_description
1 polymer ?
#
loop_
_entity_poly.entity_id
_entity_poly.type
_entity_poly.pdbx_seq_one_letter_code
_entity_poly.pdbx_strand_id
1 'polypeptide(L)'
;MAEILEWTVKKFEPNIRLPKQMDSEQERVLFVKSVVLSLLQKAHVKLNPKNVYQSDGHAVREILPVLKMLYKSLKTHNLLKSENNVGINKEESTQINFLRSQVNLKRQELRQTVSTAGELPKIGANLYQLLRDEGFSKEMRNKALGQSLNTSKIENEIKEKISDAEFKINEFKKRLENITNDEAELTKKIERRKRELEQLQKRLAKLQANLNFYLIKIKEYSN
;
A
#
# COMPACT_ATOMS: atom_id res chain seq x y z
N MET A 1 -0.06 -45.36 -21.99
CA MET A 1 -1.06 -44.40 -21.49
C MET A 1 -2.24 -45.09 -20.79
N ALA A 2 -2.91 -46.04 -21.43
CA ALA A 2 -4.02 -46.80 -20.84
C ALA A 2 -3.66 -47.49 -19.50
N GLU A 3 -2.50 -48.14 -19.41
CA GLU A 3 -2.03 -48.78 -18.17
C GLU A 3 -1.84 -47.79 -17.02
N ILE A 4 -1.30 -46.60 -17.30
CA ILE A 4 -1.10 -45.55 -16.29
C ILE A 4 -2.45 -45.07 -15.78
N LEU A 5 -3.41 -44.85 -16.68
CA LEU A 5 -4.78 -44.49 -16.33
C LEU A 5 -5.43 -45.57 -15.47
N GLU A 6 -5.37 -46.83 -15.88
CA GLU A 6 -5.88 -47.95 -15.10
C GLU A 6 -5.23 -48.04 -13.71
N TRP A 7 -3.91 -47.91 -13.63
CA TRP A 7 -3.17 -47.90 -12.36
C TRP A 7 -3.61 -46.76 -11.47
N THR A 8 -3.72 -45.54 -12.00
CA THR A 8 -4.13 -44.36 -11.21
C THR A 8 -5.53 -44.54 -10.65
N VAL A 9 -6.49 -45.00 -11.46
CA VAL A 9 -7.87 -45.16 -11.00
C VAL A 9 -7.98 -46.29 -9.98
N LYS A 10 -7.25 -47.40 -10.14
CA LYS A 10 -7.18 -48.49 -9.16
C LYS A 10 -6.64 -48.05 -7.80
N LYS A 11 -5.84 -46.97 -7.73
CA LYS A 11 -5.40 -46.40 -6.44
C LYS A 11 -6.50 -45.64 -5.70
N PHE A 12 -7.52 -45.14 -6.41
CA PHE A 12 -8.68 -44.49 -5.81
C PHE A 12 -9.84 -45.48 -5.59
N GLU A 13 -9.99 -46.45 -6.49
CA GLU A 13 -11.07 -47.44 -6.43
C GLU A 13 -10.55 -48.83 -6.82
N PRO A 14 -10.15 -49.66 -5.85
CA PRO A 14 -9.58 -50.98 -6.11
C PRO A 14 -10.51 -51.94 -6.87
N ASN A 15 -11.83 -51.74 -6.73
CA ASN A 15 -12.88 -52.60 -7.30
C ASN A 15 -13.39 -52.15 -8.66
N ILE A 16 -12.78 -51.12 -9.28
CA ILE A 16 -13.25 -50.60 -10.56
C ILE A 16 -13.07 -51.64 -11.68
N ARG A 17 -14.13 -51.83 -12.47
CA ARG A 17 -14.11 -52.67 -13.69
C ARG A 17 -14.00 -51.76 -14.91
N LEU A 18 -12.79 -51.62 -15.42
CA LEU A 18 -12.52 -50.91 -16.67
C LEU A 18 -12.59 -51.89 -17.86
N PRO A 19 -13.04 -51.44 -19.05
CA PRO A 19 -12.95 -52.23 -20.28
C PRO A 19 -11.49 -52.61 -20.56
N LYS A 20 -11.21 -53.91 -20.72
CA LYS A 20 -9.84 -54.43 -20.95
C LYS A 20 -9.49 -54.62 -22.43
N GLN A 21 -10.49 -54.77 -23.29
CA GLN A 21 -10.32 -54.87 -24.74
C GLN A 21 -10.48 -53.47 -25.35
N MET A 22 -9.54 -53.09 -26.21
CA MET A 22 -9.37 -51.73 -26.75
C MET A 22 -9.23 -51.76 -28.28
N ASP A 23 -9.72 -52.84 -28.88
CA ASP A 23 -9.47 -53.15 -30.29
C ASP A 23 -10.32 -52.21 -31.16
N SER A 24 -11.56 -51.94 -30.72
CA SER A 24 -12.45 -50.97 -31.36
C SER A 24 -12.22 -49.55 -30.88
N GLU A 25 -12.44 -48.58 -31.77
CA GLU A 25 -12.43 -47.15 -31.42
C GLU A 25 -13.47 -46.82 -30.35
N GLN A 26 -14.64 -47.45 -30.43
CA GLN A 26 -15.72 -47.24 -29.46
C GLN A 26 -15.30 -47.69 -28.06
N GLU A 27 -14.58 -48.81 -27.95
CA GLU A 27 -14.08 -49.35 -26.68
C GLU A 27 -13.02 -48.41 -26.06
N ARG A 28 -12.12 -47.87 -26.87
CA ARG A 28 -11.14 -46.86 -26.41
C ARG A 28 -11.82 -45.61 -25.85
N VAL A 29 -12.88 -45.14 -26.51
CA VAL A 29 -13.65 -43.97 -26.04
C VAL A 29 -14.39 -44.30 -24.74
N LEU A 30 -14.99 -45.48 -24.63
CA LEU A 30 -15.67 -45.93 -23.41
C LEU A 30 -14.69 -46.04 -22.24
N PHE A 31 -13.49 -46.58 -22.46
CA PHE A 31 -12.43 -46.61 -21.46
C PHE A 31 -12.09 -45.20 -20.95
N VAL A 32 -11.77 -44.25 -21.84
CA VAL A 32 -11.41 -42.88 -21.43
C VAL A 32 -12.56 -42.22 -20.67
N LYS A 33 -13.80 -42.38 -21.11
CA LYS A 33 -14.98 -41.87 -20.40
C LYS A 33 -15.11 -42.46 -19.00
N SER A 34 -14.93 -43.78 -18.86
CA SER A 34 -15.01 -44.46 -17.56
C SER A 34 -13.93 -43.96 -16.59
N VAL A 35 -12.69 -43.80 -17.05
CA VAL A 35 -11.59 -43.30 -16.23
C VAL A 35 -11.83 -41.85 -15.79
N VAL A 36 -12.21 -40.97 -16.71
CA VAL A 36 -12.48 -39.56 -16.41
C VAL A 36 -13.63 -39.42 -15.42
N LEU A 37 -14.69 -40.21 -15.57
CA LEU A 37 -15.82 -40.21 -14.66
C LEU A 37 -15.41 -40.67 -13.24
N SER A 38 -14.65 -41.76 -13.13
CA SER A 38 -14.20 -42.26 -11.83
C SER A 38 -13.26 -41.30 -11.12
N LEU A 39 -12.34 -40.65 -11.84
CA LEU A 39 -11.47 -39.63 -11.24
C LEU A 39 -12.24 -38.36 -10.83
N LEU A 40 -13.28 -37.99 -11.57
CA LEU A 40 -14.16 -36.90 -11.16
C LEU A 40 -14.96 -37.25 -9.91
N GLN A 41 -15.46 -38.48 -9.80
CA GLN A 41 -16.28 -38.91 -8.66
C GLN A 41 -15.46 -39.16 -7.39
N LYS A 42 -14.27 -39.77 -7.49
CA LYS A 42 -13.48 -40.21 -6.34
C LYS A 42 -12.34 -39.27 -5.98
N ALA A 43 -11.69 -38.67 -6.97
CA ALA A 43 -10.60 -37.73 -6.74
C ALA A 43 -11.05 -36.26 -6.86
N HIS A 44 -12.29 -35.99 -7.29
CA HIS A 44 -12.81 -34.65 -7.55
C HIS A 44 -11.95 -33.82 -8.52
N VAL A 45 -11.25 -34.50 -9.44
CA VAL A 45 -10.41 -33.86 -10.46
C VAL A 45 -11.11 -33.93 -11.81
N LYS A 46 -11.33 -32.76 -12.42
CA LYS A 46 -11.89 -32.64 -13.76
C LYS A 46 -10.77 -32.76 -14.80
N LEU A 47 -10.86 -33.77 -15.65
CA LEU A 47 -9.93 -34.04 -16.76
C LEU A 47 -10.61 -33.76 -18.10
N ASN A 48 -9.84 -33.30 -19.09
CA ASN A 48 -10.35 -33.20 -20.45
C ASN A 48 -10.24 -34.56 -21.18
N PRO A 49 -11.36 -35.24 -21.50
CA PRO A 49 -11.35 -36.56 -22.11
C PRO A 49 -10.70 -36.56 -23.50
N LYS A 50 -10.78 -35.45 -24.26
CA LYS A 50 -10.14 -35.34 -25.58
C LYS A 50 -8.61 -35.39 -25.45
N ASN A 51 -8.08 -34.64 -24.50
CA ASN A 51 -6.63 -34.57 -24.23
C ASN A 51 -6.12 -35.92 -23.71
N VAL A 52 -6.90 -36.60 -22.87
CA VAL A 52 -6.56 -37.94 -22.35
C VAL A 52 -6.57 -38.99 -23.47
N TYR A 53 -7.54 -38.92 -24.39
CA TYR A 53 -7.63 -39.83 -25.55
C TYR A 53 -6.45 -39.65 -26.52
N GLN A 54 -6.03 -38.41 -26.79
CA GLN A 54 -4.90 -38.11 -27.68
C GLN A 54 -3.58 -38.73 -27.22
N SER A 55 -3.42 -39.03 -25.93
CA SER A 55 -2.25 -39.73 -25.36
C SER A 55 -0.89 -39.08 -25.62
N ASP A 56 -0.87 -37.80 -25.99
CA ASP A 56 0.35 -37.00 -26.22
C ASP A 56 0.75 -36.21 -24.94
N GLY A 57 1.71 -35.29 -25.01
CA GLY A 57 2.14 -34.44 -23.88
C GLY A 57 0.99 -33.68 -23.19
N HIS A 58 -0.10 -33.41 -23.91
CA HIS A 58 -1.34 -32.88 -23.34
C HIS A 58 -1.99 -33.83 -22.32
N ALA A 59 -1.98 -35.14 -22.58
CA ALA A 59 -2.56 -36.15 -21.70
C ALA A 59 -1.79 -36.25 -20.36
N VAL A 60 -0.45 -36.09 -20.42
CA VAL A 60 0.40 -36.04 -19.22
C VAL A 60 0.07 -34.82 -18.35
N ARG A 61 -0.15 -33.66 -18.99
CA ARG A 61 -0.51 -32.42 -18.28
C ARG A 61 -1.85 -32.55 -17.55
N GLU A 62 -2.83 -33.22 -18.16
CA GLU A 62 -4.13 -33.47 -17.55
C GLU A 62 -4.03 -34.37 -16.30
N ILE A 63 -3.22 -35.43 -16.34
CA ILE A 63 -3.16 -36.43 -15.24
C ILE A 63 -2.24 -36.00 -14.10
N LEU A 64 -1.31 -35.09 -14.35
CA LEU A 64 -0.32 -34.63 -13.37
C LEU A 64 -0.90 -34.19 -12.01
N PRO A 65 -2.04 -33.47 -11.91
CA PRO A 65 -2.64 -33.11 -10.62
C PRO A 65 -3.02 -34.34 -9.79
N VAL A 66 -3.59 -35.37 -10.44
CA VAL A 66 -3.98 -36.63 -9.79
C VAL A 66 -2.75 -37.36 -9.26
N LEU A 67 -1.69 -37.46 -10.08
CA LEU A 67 -0.43 -38.08 -9.68
C LEU A 67 0.28 -37.33 -8.56
N LYS A 68 0.29 -35.99 -8.59
CA LYS A 68 0.85 -35.16 -7.52
C LYS A 68 0.12 -35.39 -6.19
N MET A 69 -1.20 -35.55 -6.24
CA MET A 69 -2.00 -35.86 -5.06
C MET A 69 -1.63 -37.22 -4.46
N LEU A 70 -1.53 -38.26 -5.29
CA LEU A 70 -1.08 -39.58 -4.87
C LEU A 70 0.36 -39.56 -4.33
N TYR A 71 1.28 -38.85 -4.99
CA TYR A 71 2.67 -38.74 -4.57
C TYR A 71 2.81 -38.04 -3.21
N LYS A 72 2.05 -36.97 -2.96
CA LYS A 72 2.04 -36.29 -1.66
C LYS A 72 1.62 -37.24 -0.54
N SER A 73 0.54 -38.00 -0.75
CA SER A 73 0.06 -39.00 0.21
C SER A 73 1.07 -40.13 0.44
N LEU A 74 1.73 -40.59 -0.63
CA LEU A 74 2.76 -41.63 -0.52
C LEU A 74 4.00 -41.12 0.24
N LYS A 75 4.44 -39.88 -0.03
CA LYS A 75 5.58 -39.26 0.65
C LYS A 75 5.31 -39.11 2.14
N THR A 76 4.12 -38.66 2.53
CA THR A 76 3.73 -38.59 3.95
C THR A 76 3.71 -39.97 4.59
N HIS A 77 3.21 -40.99 3.89
CA HIS A 77 3.16 -42.35 4.40
C HIS A 77 4.55 -43.02 4.50
N ASN A 78 5.47 -42.75 3.57
CA ASN A 78 6.83 -43.28 3.63
C ASN A 78 7.70 -42.58 4.67
N LEU A 79 7.48 -41.28 4.91
CA LEU A 79 8.07 -40.60 6.08
C LEU A 79 7.67 -41.30 7.38
N LEU A 80 6.41 -41.74 7.50
CA LEU A 80 5.94 -42.51 8.65
C LEU A 80 6.55 -43.92 8.72
N LYS A 81 6.78 -44.60 7.58
CA LYS A 81 7.34 -45.96 7.57
C LYS A 81 8.86 -46.02 7.73
N SER A 82 9.60 -44.99 7.31
CA SER A 82 11.06 -44.94 7.46
C SER A 82 11.50 -44.79 8.93
N GLU A 83 10.60 -44.42 9.84
CA GLU A 83 10.87 -44.25 11.27
C GLU A 83 10.60 -45.53 12.10
N ASN A 84 9.98 -46.56 11.51
CA ASN A 84 9.57 -47.80 12.20
C ASN A 84 10.71 -48.79 12.55
N ASN A 85 11.99 -48.39 12.47
CA ASN A 85 13.13 -49.27 12.74
C ASN A 85 13.96 -48.89 13.98
N VAL A 86 13.53 -47.91 14.80
CA VAL A 86 14.25 -47.54 16.04
C VAL A 86 13.29 -47.15 17.17
N GLY A 87 13.08 -48.08 18.11
CA GLY A 87 12.89 -47.79 19.55
C GLY A 87 11.63 -47.03 19.97
N ILE A 88 10.72 -47.77 20.61
CA ILE A 88 9.37 -47.46 21.12
C ILE A 88 9.21 -46.17 21.99
N ASN A 89 10.29 -45.47 22.34
CA ASN A 89 10.22 -44.24 23.15
C ASN A 89 10.37 -42.92 22.35
N LYS A 90 10.70 -42.98 21.05
CA LYS A 90 10.79 -41.77 20.20
C LYS A 90 9.49 -41.45 19.47
N GLU A 91 8.63 -42.43 19.22
CA GLU A 91 7.39 -42.31 18.44
C GLU A 91 6.42 -41.29 19.06
N GLU A 92 6.17 -41.36 20.36
CA GLU A 92 5.34 -40.35 21.05
C GLU A 92 5.98 -38.96 20.98
N SER A 93 7.30 -38.87 21.14
CA SER A 93 8.02 -37.59 21.13
C SER A 93 8.01 -36.92 19.74
N THR A 94 8.15 -37.68 18.66
CA THR A 94 8.12 -37.17 17.28
C THR A 94 6.71 -36.79 16.86
N GLN A 95 5.72 -37.59 17.25
CA GLN A 95 4.30 -37.31 16.98
C GLN A 95 3.81 -36.09 17.78
N ILE A 96 4.24 -35.94 19.04
CA ILE A 96 4.01 -34.74 19.84
C ILE A 96 4.68 -33.51 19.21
N ASN A 97 5.91 -33.63 18.69
CA ASN A 97 6.60 -32.51 18.04
C ASN A 97 5.94 -32.10 16.71
N PHE A 98 5.44 -33.07 15.94
CA PHE A 98 4.66 -32.80 14.73
C PHE A 98 3.33 -32.11 15.05
N LEU A 99 2.60 -32.59 16.05
CA LEU A 99 1.35 -31.95 16.49
C LEU A 99 1.61 -30.55 17.04
N ARG A 100 2.70 -30.33 17.79
CA ARG A 100 3.12 -29.00 18.26
C ARG A 100 3.42 -28.05 17.12
N SER A 101 4.11 -28.50 16.07
CA SER A 101 4.41 -27.64 14.92
C SER A 101 3.14 -27.24 14.16
N GLN A 102 2.21 -28.19 13.95
CA GLN A 102 0.89 -27.92 13.36
C GLN A 102 0.06 -26.94 14.19
N VAL A 103 0.05 -27.10 15.51
CA VAL A 103 -0.64 -26.18 16.43
C VAL A 103 -0.01 -24.79 16.39
N ASN A 104 1.31 -24.68 16.29
CA ASN A 104 2.00 -23.40 16.18
C ASN A 104 1.69 -22.69 14.85
N LEU A 105 1.66 -23.43 13.74
CA LEU A 105 1.27 -22.89 12.43
C LEU A 105 -0.17 -22.37 12.47
N LYS A 106 -1.12 -23.18 12.94
CA LYS A 106 -2.52 -22.75 13.09
C LYS A 106 -2.66 -21.55 14.03
N ARG A 107 -1.87 -21.49 15.10
CA ARG A 107 -1.86 -20.34 16.02
C ARG A 107 -1.35 -19.07 15.33
N GLN A 108 -0.37 -19.18 14.44
CA GLN A 108 0.13 -18.05 13.66
C GLN A 108 -0.92 -17.57 12.64
N GLU A 109 -1.56 -18.49 11.92
CA GLU A 109 -2.66 -18.18 11.00
C GLU A 109 -3.83 -17.50 11.73
N LEU A 110 -4.17 -18.00 12.92
CA LEU A 110 -5.24 -17.43 13.73
C LEU A 110 -4.89 -16.01 14.22
N ARG A 111 -3.63 -15.75 14.57
CA ARG A 111 -3.16 -14.39 14.88
C ARG A 111 -3.26 -13.45 13.68
N GLN A 112 -2.86 -13.90 12.50
CA GLN A 112 -3.00 -13.12 11.26
C GLN A 112 -4.47 -12.85 10.93
N THR A 113 -5.34 -13.84 11.12
CA THR A 113 -6.78 -13.72 10.90
C THR A 113 -7.41 -12.71 11.87
N VAL A 114 -7.04 -12.75 13.16
CA VAL A 114 -7.52 -11.76 14.14
C VAL A 114 -6.99 -10.37 13.84
N SER A 115 -5.74 -10.25 13.39
CA SER A 115 -5.15 -8.96 12.99
C SER A 115 -5.90 -8.33 11.82
N THR A 116 -6.14 -9.11 10.76
CA THR A 116 -6.87 -8.67 9.57
C THR A 116 -8.36 -8.40 9.87
N ALA A 117 -9.00 -9.23 10.70
CA ALA A 117 -10.35 -8.97 11.18
C ALA A 117 -10.44 -7.67 12.01
N GLY A 118 -9.37 -7.29 12.71
CA GLY A 118 -9.27 -6.01 13.41
C GLY A 118 -9.27 -4.79 12.49
N GLU A 119 -8.99 -4.95 11.19
CA GLU A 119 -9.09 -3.88 10.19
C GLU A 119 -10.51 -3.69 9.66
N LEU A 120 -11.39 -4.70 9.83
CA LEU A 120 -12.76 -4.68 9.34
C LEU A 120 -13.58 -3.48 9.84
N PRO A 121 -13.53 -3.09 11.13
CA PRO A 121 -14.22 -1.89 11.61
C PRO A 121 -13.68 -0.61 10.98
N LYS A 122 -12.37 -0.53 10.71
CA LYS A 122 -11.76 0.65 10.05
C LYS A 122 -12.23 0.77 8.61
N ILE A 123 -12.23 -0.33 7.86
CA ILE A 123 -12.73 -0.38 6.49
C ILE A 123 -14.22 -0.05 6.47
N GLY A 124 -15.01 -0.59 7.40
CA GLY A 124 -16.44 -0.30 7.52
C GLY A 124 -16.71 1.18 7.81
N ALA A 125 -15.94 1.80 8.72
CA ALA A 125 -16.05 3.23 9.02
C ALA A 125 -15.68 4.10 7.80
N ASN A 126 -14.60 3.74 7.10
CA ASN A 126 -14.17 4.45 5.90
C ASN A 126 -15.23 4.33 4.78
N LEU A 127 -15.74 3.12 4.54
CA LEU A 127 -16.80 2.88 3.55
C LEU A 127 -18.07 3.67 3.89
N TYR A 128 -18.46 3.71 5.16
CA TYR A 128 -19.61 4.50 5.62
C TYR A 128 -19.42 6.00 5.33
N GLN A 129 -18.23 6.54 5.59
CA GLN A 129 -17.90 7.94 5.27
C GLN A 129 -17.93 8.19 3.76
N LEU A 130 -17.28 7.34 2.96
CA LEU A 130 -17.27 7.47 1.50
C LEU A 130 -18.69 7.39 0.90
N LEU A 131 -19.53 6.48 1.38
CA LEU A 131 -20.92 6.36 0.94
C LEU A 131 -21.75 7.59 1.36
N ARG A 132 -21.50 8.14 2.54
CA ARG A 132 -22.13 9.40 2.99
C ARG A 132 -21.76 10.56 2.07
N ASP A 133 -20.50 10.64 1.66
CA ASP A 133 -19.97 11.72 0.83
C ASP A 133 -20.28 11.55 -0.67
N GLU A 134 -20.66 10.35 -1.12
CA GLU A 134 -20.99 10.08 -2.53
C GLU A 134 -22.19 10.92 -3.00
N GLY A 135 -23.17 11.20 -2.15
CA GLY A 135 -24.30 12.06 -2.50
C GLY A 135 -23.85 13.45 -2.95
N PHE A 136 -23.02 14.09 -2.13
CA PHE A 136 -22.43 15.40 -2.44
C PHE A 136 -21.49 15.32 -3.65
N SER A 137 -20.63 14.31 -3.71
CA SER A 137 -19.68 14.13 -4.81
C SER A 137 -20.40 13.91 -6.16
N LYS A 138 -21.52 13.19 -6.15
CA LYS A 138 -22.37 12.97 -7.32
C LYS A 138 -23.08 14.25 -7.74
N GLU A 139 -23.60 15.05 -6.82
CA GLU A 139 -24.18 16.35 -7.13
C GLU A 139 -23.15 17.29 -7.76
N MET A 140 -21.95 17.38 -7.19
CA MET A 140 -20.85 18.17 -7.76
C MET A 140 -20.46 17.68 -9.16
N ARG A 141 -20.37 16.35 -9.35
CA ARG A 141 -20.09 15.73 -10.66
C ARG A 141 -21.19 16.06 -11.67
N ASN A 142 -22.45 15.94 -11.30
CA ASN A 142 -23.59 16.26 -12.15
C ASN A 142 -23.69 17.76 -12.45
N LYS A 143 -23.31 18.62 -11.51
CA LYS A 143 -23.24 20.07 -11.72
C LYS A 143 -22.12 20.43 -12.71
N ALA A 144 -20.94 19.83 -12.55
CA ALA A 144 -19.81 20.03 -13.46
C ALA A 144 -20.08 19.47 -14.86
N LEU A 145 -20.71 18.29 -14.96
CA LEU A 145 -21.07 17.68 -16.25
C LEU A 145 -22.31 18.33 -16.89
N GLY A 146 -23.26 18.79 -16.08
CA GLY A 146 -24.50 19.44 -16.52
C GLY A 146 -24.31 20.91 -16.88
N GLN A 147 -23.22 21.54 -16.44
CA GLN A 147 -22.72 22.76 -17.07
C GLN A 147 -22.17 22.38 -18.44
N SER A 148 -23.02 22.47 -19.48
CA SER A 148 -22.51 22.79 -20.81
C SER A 148 -21.55 23.96 -20.62
N LEU A 149 -20.27 23.79 -20.95
CA LEU A 149 -19.24 24.82 -20.81
C LEU A 149 -19.73 26.08 -21.53
N ASN A 150 -20.40 26.97 -20.79
CA ASN A 150 -20.89 28.21 -21.31
C ASN A 150 -19.65 29.10 -21.32
N THR A 151 -18.90 28.99 -22.40
CA THR A 151 -17.64 29.68 -22.63
C THR A 151 -17.78 31.18 -22.36
N SER A 152 -18.96 31.76 -22.64
CA SER A 152 -19.27 33.15 -22.30
C SER A 152 -19.35 33.42 -20.78
N LYS A 153 -19.92 32.52 -19.97
CA LYS A 153 -19.88 32.66 -18.50
C LYS A 153 -18.47 32.55 -17.95
N ILE A 154 -17.70 31.59 -18.46
CA ILE A 154 -16.29 31.39 -18.07
C ILE A 154 -15.46 32.62 -18.45
N GLU A 155 -15.66 33.16 -19.66
CA GLU A 155 -14.98 34.37 -20.12
C GLU A 155 -15.33 35.59 -19.25
N ASN A 156 -16.60 35.75 -18.86
CA ASN A 156 -17.03 36.82 -17.98
C ASN A 156 -16.43 36.69 -16.57
N GLU A 157 -16.40 35.48 -16.01
CA GLU A 157 -15.79 35.23 -14.71
C GLU A 157 -14.27 35.46 -14.74
N ILE A 158 -13.59 35.07 -15.83
CA ILE A 158 -12.17 35.39 -16.03
C ILE A 158 -11.96 36.90 -16.11
N LYS A 159 -12.79 37.64 -16.84
CA LYS A 159 -12.72 39.11 -16.91
C LYS A 159 -12.91 39.76 -15.55
N GLU A 160 -13.86 39.27 -14.76
CA GLU A 160 -14.10 39.73 -13.39
C GLU A 160 -12.87 39.48 -12.51
N LYS A 161 -12.28 38.27 -12.57
CA LYS A 161 -11.05 37.95 -11.81
C LYS A 161 -9.83 38.77 -12.24
N ILE A 162 -9.71 39.09 -13.53
CA ILE A 162 -8.67 39.99 -14.03
C ILE A 162 -8.88 41.39 -13.44
N SER A 163 -10.11 41.91 -13.49
CA SER A 163 -10.44 43.23 -12.91
C SER A 163 -10.17 43.28 -11.40
N ASP A 164 -10.52 42.22 -10.66
CA ASP A 164 -10.22 42.11 -9.22
C ASP A 164 -8.70 42.12 -8.95
N ALA A 165 -7.92 41.41 -9.78
CA ALA A 165 -6.48 41.38 -9.67
C ALA A 165 -5.86 42.75 -9.97
N GLU A 166 -6.34 43.44 -11.00
CA GLU A 166 -5.92 44.80 -11.34
C GLU A 166 -6.24 45.79 -10.21
N PHE A 167 -7.41 45.68 -9.60
CA PHE A 167 -7.78 46.49 -8.44
C PHE A 167 -6.80 46.27 -7.27
N LYS A 168 -6.51 45.00 -6.94
CA LYS A 168 -5.55 44.65 -5.88
C LYS A 168 -4.13 45.15 -6.19
N ILE A 169 -3.69 45.03 -7.45
CA ILE A 169 -2.38 45.55 -7.88
C ILE A 169 -2.32 47.07 -7.66
N ASN A 170 -3.36 47.81 -8.03
CA ASN A 170 -3.41 49.25 -7.81
C ASN A 170 -3.47 49.61 -6.33
N GLU A 171 -4.18 48.84 -5.51
CA GLU A 171 -4.18 49.01 -4.07
C GLU A 171 -2.78 48.78 -3.46
N PHE A 172 -2.09 47.72 -3.85
CA PHE A 172 -0.72 47.44 -3.39
C PHE A 172 0.27 48.50 -3.87
N LYS A 173 0.14 49.00 -5.10
CA LYS A 173 0.96 50.12 -5.59
C LYS A 173 0.81 51.36 -4.71
N LYS A 174 -0.42 51.74 -4.36
CA LYS A 174 -0.68 52.87 -3.44
C LYS A 174 -0.10 52.63 -2.05
N ARG A 175 -0.24 51.42 -1.50
CA ARG A 175 0.36 51.06 -0.20
C ARG A 175 1.89 51.15 -0.25
N LEU A 176 2.49 50.71 -1.35
CA LEU A 176 3.94 50.78 -1.56
C LEU A 176 4.41 52.24 -1.63
N GLU A 177 3.71 53.09 -2.37
CA GLU A 177 4.02 54.52 -2.43
C GLU A 177 3.97 55.18 -1.04
N ASN A 178 2.95 54.86 -0.24
CA ASN A 178 2.86 55.35 1.13
C ASN A 178 4.05 54.88 1.99
N ILE A 179 4.40 53.59 1.91
CA ILE A 179 5.56 53.05 2.64
C ILE A 179 6.85 53.75 2.21
N THR A 180 7.06 54.00 0.91
CA THR A 180 8.26 54.70 0.44
C THR A 180 8.34 56.14 0.96
N ASN A 181 7.20 56.82 1.10
CA ASN A 181 7.14 58.15 1.71
C ASN A 181 7.46 58.10 3.21
N ASP A 182 6.90 57.12 3.93
CA ASP A 182 7.18 56.90 5.35
C ASP A 182 8.66 56.57 5.59
N GLU A 183 9.26 55.71 4.75
CA GLU A 183 10.68 55.39 4.80
C GLU A 183 11.55 56.64 4.59
N ALA A 184 11.21 57.50 3.62
CA ALA A 184 11.92 58.74 3.36
C ALA A 184 11.81 59.72 4.56
N GLU A 185 10.64 59.82 5.18
CA GLU A 185 10.43 60.65 6.36
C GLU A 185 11.21 60.13 7.58
N LEU A 186 11.17 58.82 7.82
CA LEU A 186 11.94 58.19 8.90
C LEU A 186 13.44 58.35 8.70
N THR A 187 13.93 58.23 7.46
CA THR A 187 15.34 58.47 7.12
C THR A 187 15.76 59.89 7.47
N LYS A 188 14.94 60.90 7.11
CA LYS A 188 15.19 62.30 7.49
C LYS A 188 15.19 62.50 9.01
N LYS A 189 14.26 61.86 9.75
CA LYS A 189 14.22 61.90 11.22
C LYS A 189 15.48 61.28 11.83
N ILE A 190 15.94 60.15 11.32
CA ILE A 190 17.17 59.47 11.77
C ILE A 190 18.38 60.36 11.54
N GLU A 191 18.54 60.95 10.34
CA GLU A 191 19.64 61.86 10.06
C GLU A 191 19.66 63.07 10.99
N ARG A 192 18.51 63.68 11.24
CA ARG A 192 18.40 64.80 12.17
C ARG A 192 18.84 64.40 13.58
N ARG A 193 18.36 63.26 14.08
CA ARG A 193 18.76 62.74 15.40
C ARG A 193 20.25 62.39 15.47
N LYS A 194 20.83 61.83 14.41
CA LYS A 194 22.29 61.58 14.33
C LYS A 194 23.09 62.88 14.46
N ARG A 195 22.71 63.94 13.75
CA ARG A 195 23.37 65.25 13.86
C ARG A 195 23.25 65.85 15.26
N GLU A 196 22.05 65.77 15.87
CA GLU A 196 21.83 66.20 17.26
C GLU A 196 22.72 65.42 18.25
N LEU A 197 22.81 64.10 18.09
CA LEU A 197 23.68 63.25 18.91
C LEU A 197 25.16 63.59 18.74
N GLU A 198 25.65 63.78 17.52
CA GLU A 198 27.04 64.19 17.27
C GLU A 198 27.37 65.54 17.92
N GLN A 199 26.45 66.50 17.86
CA GLN A 199 26.61 67.79 18.52
C GLN A 199 26.67 67.66 20.05
N LEU A 200 25.78 66.85 20.63
CA LEU A 200 25.78 66.57 22.07
C LEU A 200 27.04 65.83 22.51
N GLN A 201 27.52 64.85 21.73
CA GLN A 201 28.78 64.16 21.99
C GLN A 201 29.98 65.12 21.95
N LYS A 202 30.05 66.00 20.96
CA LYS A 202 31.10 67.05 20.90
C LYS A 202 31.03 67.98 22.11
N ARG A 203 29.82 68.37 22.54
CA ARG A 203 29.63 69.21 23.73
C ARG A 203 30.04 68.50 25.01
N LEU A 204 29.68 67.22 25.15
CA LEU A 204 30.07 66.38 26.27
C LEU A 204 31.59 66.21 26.35
N ALA A 205 32.25 65.91 25.22
CA ALA A 205 33.71 65.78 25.15
C ALA A 205 34.42 67.07 25.58
N LYS A 206 33.91 68.24 25.14
CA LYS A 206 34.43 69.55 25.59
C LYS A 206 34.26 69.76 27.10
N LEU A 207 33.10 69.40 27.66
CA LEU A 207 32.86 69.51 29.10
C LEU A 207 33.77 68.57 29.91
N GLN A 208 33.97 67.33 29.45
CA GLN A 208 34.91 66.39 30.07
C GLN A 208 36.36 66.90 30.00
N ALA A 209 36.79 67.45 28.86
CA ALA A 209 38.11 68.05 28.72
C ALA A 209 38.30 69.22 29.71
N ASN A 210 37.30 70.10 29.83
CA ASN A 210 37.32 71.20 30.80
C ASN A 210 37.37 70.69 32.24
N LEU A 211 36.54 69.70 32.59
CA LEU A 211 36.53 69.08 33.93
C LEU A 211 37.90 68.48 34.26
N ASN A 212 38.50 67.76 33.33
CA ASN A 212 39.85 67.21 33.50
C ASN A 212 40.90 68.32 33.68
N PHE A 213 40.82 69.39 32.89
CA PHE A 213 41.70 70.56 33.05
C PHE A 213 41.60 71.18 34.45
N TYR A 214 40.39 71.41 34.96
CA TYR A 214 40.20 71.95 36.30
C TYR A 214 40.66 70.98 37.39
N LEU A 215 40.45 69.67 37.24
CA LEU A 215 40.95 68.67 38.18
C LEU A 215 42.48 68.64 38.24
N ILE A 216 43.17 68.76 37.10
CA ILE A 216 44.63 68.87 37.06
C ILE A 216 45.07 70.13 37.80
N LYS A 217 44.45 71.28 37.51
CA LYS A 217 44.78 72.55 38.14
C LYS A 217 44.58 72.52 39.67
N ILE A 218 43.50 71.90 40.15
CA ILE A 218 43.26 71.73 41.60
C ILE A 218 44.35 70.86 42.24
N LYS A 219 44.79 69.79 41.58
CA LYS A 219 45.89 68.95 42.07
C LYS A 219 47.22 69.71 42.13
N GLU A 220 47.49 70.58 41.17
CA GLU A 220 48.69 71.44 41.16
C GLU A 220 48.72 72.45 42.32
N TYR A 221 47.57 73.00 42.73
CA TYR A 221 47.47 73.90 43.89
C TYR A 221 47.44 73.19 45.26
N SER A 222 47.32 71.86 45.28
CA SER A 222 47.22 71.06 46.51
C SER A 222 48.54 70.36 46.88
N ASN A 223 49.62 70.59 46.12
CA ASN A 223 51.01 70.26 46.42
C ASN A 223 51.79 71.54 46.71
#